data_AF-A0A6V7JCE6-F1
#
_entry.id   AF-A0A6V7JCE6-F1
#
_cell.length_a   1.000
_cell.length_b   1.000
_cell.length_c   1.000
_cell.angle_alpha   90.00
_cell.angle_beta   90.00
_cell.angle_gamma   90.00
#
_symmetry.space_group_name_H-M   'P 1'
#
loop_
_entity.id
_entity.type
_entity.pdbx_description
1 polymer ?
#
loop_
_entity_poly.entity_id
_entity_poly.type
_entity_poly.pdbx_seq_one_letter_code
_entity_poly.pdbx_strand_id
1 'polypeptide(L)'
;RRTTYKKDNNKLELAISATVPSDSGIYQCVAVNSAGETWAAGRLQVNASRNSPATPTALKCYSESPFKISISWIPPRLLPATSITAYTVHYIPVEGGKEEVSPEAGNSTSAEVTKLLEPYTNYSFYVRVWNNHGASDQSAPIVCATAPS
;
A
#
# COMPACT_ATOMS: atom_id res chain seq x y z
N ARG A 1 -2.85 6.29 2.09
CA ARG A 1 -2.44 6.66 0.71
C ARG A 1 -3.70 7.07 -0.05
N ARG A 2 -3.82 8.32 -0.50
CA ARG A 2 -4.99 8.80 -1.26
C ARG A 2 -4.50 9.40 -2.57
N THR A 3 -5.00 8.86 -3.68
CA THR A 3 -4.79 9.43 -5.01
C THR A 3 -6.04 10.18 -5.40
N THR A 4 -5.88 11.45 -5.78
CA THR A 4 -6.99 12.30 -6.23
C THR A 4 -6.66 12.95 -7.55
N TYR A 5 -7.65 12.99 -8.43
CA TYR A 5 -7.62 13.80 -9.64
C TYR A 5 -8.43 15.06 -9.36
N LYS A 6 -7.79 16.22 -9.46
CA LYS A 6 -8.45 17.51 -9.34
C LYS A 6 -8.51 18.14 -10.72
N LYS A 7 -9.71 18.54 -11.13
CA LYS A 7 -9.93 19.32 -12.35
C LYS A 7 -10.37 20.71 -11.94
N ASP A 8 -9.59 21.70 -12.30
CA ASP A 8 -9.92 23.11 -12.10
C ASP A 8 -9.73 23.86 -13.41
N ASN A 9 -10.82 24.39 -13.97
CA ASN A 9 -10.88 25.05 -15.27
C ASN A 9 -10.09 24.29 -16.37
N ASN A 10 -8.86 24.72 -16.65
CA ASN A 10 -7.96 24.21 -17.69
C ASN A 10 -6.78 23.37 -17.15
N LYS A 11 -6.81 22.99 -15.86
CA LYS A 11 -5.76 22.19 -15.21
C LYS A 11 -6.33 20.86 -14.73
N LEU A 12 -5.68 19.77 -15.12
CA LEU A 12 -5.83 18.47 -14.48
C LEU A 12 -4.62 18.21 -13.59
N GLU A 13 -4.87 17.85 -12.34
CA GLU A 13 -3.82 17.61 -11.34
C GLU A 13 -4.00 16.22 -10.72
N LEU A 14 -2.92 15.45 -10.70
CA LEU A 14 -2.78 14.23 -9.92
C LEU A 14 -2.12 14.57 -8.58
N ALA A 15 -2.84 14.37 -7.48
CA ALA A 15 -2.31 14.52 -6.14
C ALA A 15 -2.29 13.17 -5.42
N ILE A 16 -1.11 12.71 -5.01
CA ILE A 16 -0.87 11.49 -4.25
C ILE A 16 -0.43 11.91 -2.85
N SER A 17 -1.19 11.55 -1.81
CA SER A 17 -0.85 11.86 -0.42
C SER A 17 -0.20 10.69 0.32
N ALA A 18 0.64 11.03 1.30
CA ALA A 18 1.44 10.09 2.09
C ALA A 18 2.31 9.19 1.19
N THR A 19 3.12 9.85 0.35
CA THR A 19 4.02 9.20 -0.60
C THR A 19 5.14 8.46 0.12
N VAL A 20 5.64 7.42 -0.53
CA VAL A 20 6.78 6.61 -0.10
C VAL A 20 7.80 6.49 -1.23
N PRO A 21 9.03 6.04 -0.95
CA PRO A 21 10.05 5.81 -1.98
C PRO A 21 9.58 4.99 -3.18
N SER A 22 8.73 3.99 -2.98
CA SER A 22 8.14 3.19 -4.08
C SER A 22 7.16 3.94 -4.99
N ASP A 23 6.73 5.16 -4.62
CA ASP A 23 5.99 6.06 -5.53
C ASP A 23 6.92 6.81 -6.50
N SER A 24 8.25 6.61 -6.40
CA SER A 24 9.20 7.13 -7.39
C SER A 24 9.01 6.46 -8.75
N GLY A 25 9.10 7.22 -9.82
CA GLY A 25 8.90 6.70 -11.16
C GLY A 25 8.79 7.79 -12.21
N ILE A 26 8.52 7.37 -13.45
CA ILE A 26 8.16 8.29 -14.52
C ILE A 26 6.65 8.43 -14.50
N TYR A 27 6.16 9.64 -14.31
CA TYR A 27 4.75 9.97 -14.43
C TYR A 27 4.52 10.64 -15.77
N GLN A 28 3.47 10.21 -16.46
CA GLN A 28 3.07 10.72 -17.76
C GLN A 28 1.68 11.35 -17.68
N CYS A 29 1.53 12.50 -18.34
CA CYS A 29 0.26 13.14 -18.58
C CYS A 29 -0.05 13.00 -20.07
N VAL A 30 -1.19 12.40 -20.40
CA VAL A 30 -1.62 12.12 -21.76
C VAL A 30 -2.90 12.89 -22.04
N ALA A 31 -2.93 13.63 -23.14
CA ALA A 31 -4.07 14.40 -23.61
C ALA A 31 -4.53 13.88 -24.98
N VAL A 32 -5.82 13.54 -25.09
CA VAL A 32 -6.40 12.93 -26.29
C VAL A 32 -7.62 13.74 -26.74
N ASN A 33 -7.70 14.04 -28.03
CA ASN A 33 -8.89 14.58 -28.68
C ASN A 33 -9.11 13.91 -30.06
N SER A 34 -10.08 14.40 -30.84
CA SER A 34 -10.41 13.82 -32.16
C SER A 34 -9.31 14.00 -33.22
N ALA A 35 -8.39 14.94 -33.03
CA ALA A 35 -7.27 15.19 -33.94
C ALA A 35 -6.04 14.34 -33.61
N GLY A 36 -5.94 13.79 -32.39
CA GLY A 36 -4.87 12.91 -31.98
C GLY A 36 -4.55 12.93 -30.49
N GLU A 37 -3.35 12.44 -30.17
CA GLU A 37 -2.81 12.30 -28.82
C GLU A 37 -1.50 13.08 -28.68
N THR A 38 -1.32 13.71 -27.52
CA THR A 38 -0.04 14.31 -27.11
C THR A 38 0.25 13.97 -25.64
N TRP A 39 1.51 13.99 -25.24
CA TRP A 39 1.91 13.64 -23.89
C TRP A 39 3.12 14.43 -23.39
N ALA A 40 3.24 14.50 -22.07
CA ALA A 40 4.41 15.01 -21.37
C ALA A 40 4.75 14.07 -20.20
N ALA A 41 6.03 13.88 -19.90
CA ALA A 41 6.49 13.01 -18.83
C ALA A 41 7.54 13.70 -17.94
N GLY A 42 7.58 13.28 -16.68
CA GLY A 42 8.56 13.73 -15.70
C GLY A 42 8.96 12.62 -14.74
N ARG A 43 10.22 12.61 -14.31
CA ARG A 43 10.71 11.67 -13.29
C ARG A 43 10.47 12.26 -11.91
N LEU A 44 9.71 11.55 -11.09
CA LEU A 44 9.55 11.82 -9.66
C LEU A 44 10.50 10.92 -8.87
N GLN A 45 11.25 11.52 -7.95
CA GLN A 45 12.00 10.80 -6.94
C GLN A 45 11.45 11.18 -5.57
N VAL A 46 10.93 10.19 -4.85
CA VAL A 46 10.46 10.31 -3.47
C VAL A 46 11.55 9.76 -2.57
N ASN A 47 12.07 10.62 -1.69
CA ASN A 47 13.08 10.21 -0.72
C ASN A 47 12.40 9.85 0.60
N ALA A 48 12.82 8.75 1.23
CA ALA A 48 12.39 8.42 2.58
C ALA A 48 12.83 9.53 3.53
N SER A 49 11.97 9.90 4.49
CA SER A 49 12.41 10.72 5.61
C SER A 49 13.50 9.95 6.35
N ARG A 50 14.57 10.63 6.78
CA ARG A 50 15.59 10.01 7.64
C ARG A 50 15.01 9.46 8.95
N ASN A 51 13.86 9.98 9.35
CA ASN A 51 13.14 9.58 10.55
C ASN A 51 12.00 8.59 10.26
N SER A 52 11.81 8.18 8.99
CA SER A 52 10.87 7.10 8.67
C SER A 52 11.33 5.80 9.32
N PRO A 53 10.38 4.99 9.83
CA PRO A 53 10.73 3.70 10.42
C PRO A 53 11.24 2.73 9.34
N ALA A 54 12.07 1.77 9.76
CA ALA A 54 12.39 0.62 8.93
C ALA A 54 11.15 -0.26 8.68
N THR A 55 11.20 -1.16 7.70
CA THR A 55 10.05 -1.98 7.30
C THR A 55 9.81 -3.16 8.26
N PRO A 56 8.55 -3.58 8.47
CA PRO A 56 8.25 -4.84 9.15
C PRO A 56 8.83 -6.05 8.41
N THR A 57 9.07 -7.14 9.13
CA THR A 57 9.71 -8.34 8.58
C THR A 57 8.98 -9.62 9.01
N ALA A 58 9.38 -10.75 8.43
CA ALA A 58 8.88 -12.09 8.78
C ALA A 58 7.34 -12.17 8.80
N LEU A 59 6.71 -11.63 7.76
CA LEU A 59 5.27 -11.72 7.60
C LEU A 59 4.85 -13.19 7.50
N LYS A 60 3.72 -13.52 8.14
CA LYS A 60 3.06 -14.82 8.03
C LYS A 60 1.58 -14.58 7.82
N CYS A 61 0.97 -15.35 6.92
CA CYS A 61 -0.47 -15.31 6.70
C CYS A 61 -1.04 -16.73 6.67
N TYR A 62 -2.32 -16.86 7.00
CA TYR A 62 -3.10 -18.08 6.81
C TYR A 62 -4.57 -17.75 6.55
N SER A 63 -5.22 -18.61 5.77
CA SER A 63 -6.65 -18.49 5.50
C SER A 63 -7.45 -19.02 6.68
N GLU A 64 -8.41 -18.23 7.15
CA GLU A 64 -9.39 -18.68 8.15
C GLU A 64 -10.72 -19.06 7.50
N SER A 65 -11.10 -18.37 6.43
CA SER A 65 -12.32 -18.64 5.68
C SER A 65 -12.19 -18.16 4.22
N PRO A 66 -13.20 -18.37 3.36
CA PRO A 66 -13.19 -17.87 1.99
C PRO A 66 -13.12 -16.33 1.88
N PHE A 67 -13.40 -15.64 2.99
CA PHE A 67 -13.46 -14.18 3.05
C PHE A 67 -12.61 -13.61 4.21
N LYS A 68 -11.72 -14.41 4.80
CA LYS A 68 -10.91 -14.00 5.95
C LYS A 68 -9.51 -14.58 5.90
N ILE A 69 -8.52 -13.70 5.96
CA ILE A 69 -7.10 -14.04 6.10
C ILE A 69 -6.56 -13.37 7.36
N SER A 70 -5.84 -14.14 8.18
CA SER A 70 -5.09 -13.62 9.31
C SER A 70 -3.63 -13.44 8.92
N ILE A 71 -3.08 -12.27 9.26
CA ILE A 71 -1.70 -11.90 8.94
C ILE A 71 -0.99 -11.36 10.19
N SER A 72 0.31 -11.67 10.32
CA SER A 72 1.16 -11.25 11.42
C SER A 72 2.56 -10.89 10.90
N TRP A 73 3.30 -10.08 11.67
CA TRP A 73 4.64 -9.59 11.31
C TRP A 73 5.51 -9.31 12.54
N ILE A 74 6.80 -9.10 12.31
CA ILE A 74 7.77 -8.67 13.31
C ILE A 74 8.06 -7.16 13.14
N PRO A 75 7.89 -6.34 14.20
CA PRO A 75 8.28 -4.93 14.21
C PRO A 75 9.77 -4.70 13.89
N PRO A 76 10.15 -3.54 13.36
CA PRO A 76 11.55 -3.20 13.18
C PRO A 76 12.29 -3.12 14.52
N ARG A 77 13.43 -3.82 14.65
CA ARG A 77 14.17 -3.97 15.92
C ARG A 77 14.54 -2.65 16.60
N LEU A 78 14.85 -1.61 15.82
CA LEU A 78 15.30 -0.32 16.33
C LEU A 78 14.16 0.71 16.50
N LEU A 79 12.91 0.28 16.32
CA LEU A 79 11.74 1.15 16.45
C LEU A 79 11.07 0.94 17.81
N PRO A 80 11.11 1.92 18.73
CA PRO A 80 10.39 1.83 20.00
C PRO A 80 8.88 1.72 19.77
N ALA A 81 8.21 0.84 20.52
CA ALA A 81 6.76 0.65 20.39
C ALA A 81 5.95 1.94 20.62
N THR A 82 6.45 2.85 21.45
CA THR A 82 5.84 4.18 21.72
C THR A 82 5.95 5.16 20.55
N SER A 83 6.85 4.90 19.59
CA SER A 83 7.00 5.71 18.38
C SER A 83 6.10 5.25 17.24
N ILE A 84 5.45 4.09 17.38
CA ILE A 84 4.55 3.53 16.37
C ILE A 84 3.18 4.21 16.51
N THR A 85 2.71 4.81 15.42
CA THR A 85 1.36 5.37 15.35
C THR A 85 0.36 4.36 14.80
N ALA A 86 0.76 3.58 13.79
CA ALA A 86 -0.09 2.55 13.19
C ALA A 86 0.71 1.51 12.40
N TYR A 87 0.09 0.35 12.15
CA TYR A 87 0.40 -0.53 11.03
C TYR A 87 -0.73 -0.54 10.02
N THR A 88 -0.39 -0.61 8.73
CA THR A 88 -1.35 -0.79 7.63
C THR A 88 -0.98 -2.02 6.83
N VAL A 89 -1.95 -2.93 6.63
CA VAL A 89 -1.82 -4.08 5.73
C VAL A 89 -2.38 -3.70 4.38
N HIS A 90 -1.59 -3.88 3.33
CA HIS A 90 -1.99 -3.65 1.94
C HIS A 90 -2.06 -4.99 1.23
N TYR A 91 -3.04 -5.15 0.35
CA TYR A 91 -3.25 -6.39 -0.38
C TYR A 91 -3.83 -6.15 -1.77
N ILE A 92 -3.46 -7.02 -2.70
CA ILE A 92 -3.87 -6.98 -4.09
C ILE A 92 -4.00 -8.41 -4.63
N PRO A 93 -5.02 -8.72 -5.45
CA PRO A 93 -5.07 -10.00 -6.15
C PRO A 93 -3.80 -10.21 -6.98
N VAL A 94 -3.24 -11.42 -6.96
CA VAL A 94 -2.04 -11.76 -7.72
C VAL A 94 -2.28 -11.65 -9.23
N GLU A 95 -3.51 -11.89 -9.68
CA GLU A 95 -3.93 -11.73 -11.09
C GLU A 95 -4.02 -10.26 -11.52
N GLY A 96 -3.82 -9.32 -10.60
CA GLY A 96 -3.97 -7.90 -10.84
C GLY A 96 -5.34 -7.37 -10.41
N GLY A 97 -5.40 -6.08 -10.13
CA GLY A 97 -6.60 -5.44 -9.61
C GLY A 97 -6.26 -4.18 -8.84
N LYS A 98 -7.22 -3.73 -8.03
CA LYS A 98 -7.04 -2.57 -7.17
C LYS A 98 -6.38 -3.00 -5.85
N GLU A 99 -5.36 -2.25 -5.46
CA GLU A 99 -4.79 -2.35 -4.11
C GLU A 99 -5.81 -1.89 -3.08
N GLU A 100 -6.02 -2.72 -2.06
CA GLU A 100 -6.85 -2.44 -0.92
C GLU A 100 -6.01 -2.37 0.36
N VAL A 101 -6.51 -1.64 1.36
CA VAL A 101 -5.82 -1.41 2.63
C VAL A 101 -6.76 -1.80 3.76
N SER A 102 -6.27 -2.60 4.71
CA SER A 102 -7.02 -2.92 5.93
C SER A 102 -7.14 -1.67 6.81
N PRO A 103 -8.15 -1.60 7.70
CA PRO A 103 -8.15 -0.63 8.78
C PRO A 103 -6.83 -0.69 9.58
N GLU A 104 -6.43 0.45 10.16
CA GLU A 104 -5.19 0.58 10.93
C GLU A 104 -5.22 -0.35 12.14
N ALA A 105 -4.26 -1.28 12.22
CA ALA A 105 -4.16 -2.25 13.32
C ALA A 105 -3.64 -1.62 14.64
N GLY A 106 -3.53 -0.29 14.68
CA GLY A 106 -2.86 0.43 15.76
C GLY A 106 -1.42 -0.06 15.93
N ASN A 107 -1.06 -0.43 17.16
CA ASN A 107 0.25 -0.97 17.50
C ASN A 107 0.29 -2.52 17.57
N SER A 108 -0.77 -3.19 17.09
CA SER A 108 -0.79 -4.65 17.02
C SER A 108 0.18 -5.15 15.95
N THR A 109 0.75 -6.33 16.16
CA THR A 109 1.65 -7.00 15.20
C THR A 109 0.94 -8.08 14.38
N SER A 110 -0.39 -8.05 14.38
CA SER A 110 -1.27 -8.91 13.61
C SER A 110 -2.55 -8.17 13.25
N ALA A 111 -3.20 -8.62 12.17
CA ALA A 111 -4.47 -8.11 11.71
C ALA A 111 -5.29 -9.22 11.04
N GLU A 112 -6.60 -9.06 11.08
CA GLU A 112 -7.54 -9.87 10.30
C GLU A 112 -7.99 -9.04 9.09
N VAL A 113 -7.82 -9.61 7.90
CA VAL A 113 -8.26 -9.00 6.65
C VAL A 113 -9.54 -9.70 6.21
N THR A 114 -10.64 -8.94 6.14
CA THR A 114 -11.98 -9.44 5.78
C THR A 114 -12.64 -8.68 4.63
N LYS A 115 -12.09 -7.53 4.27
CA LYS A 115 -12.70 -6.62 3.29
C LYS A 115 -12.29 -7.02 1.88
N LEU A 116 -13.25 -7.07 0.95
CA LEU A 116 -13.01 -7.24 -0.49
C LEU A 116 -12.09 -8.43 -0.84
N LEU A 117 -12.20 -9.50 -0.05
CA LEU A 117 -11.61 -10.80 -0.36
C LEU A 117 -12.63 -11.63 -1.14
N GLU A 118 -12.17 -12.34 -2.16
CA GLU A 118 -12.95 -13.29 -2.94
C GLU A 118 -12.54 -14.72 -2.58
N PRO A 119 -13.45 -15.72 -2.61
CA PRO A 119 -13.12 -17.12 -2.36
C PRO A 119 -12.09 -17.64 -3.36
N TYR A 120 -11.29 -18.62 -2.94
CA TYR A 120 -10.33 -19.31 -3.81
C TYR A 120 -9.42 -18.38 -4.62
N THR A 121 -8.99 -17.26 -4.03
CA THR A 121 -8.24 -16.20 -4.72
C THR A 121 -6.89 -15.96 -4.03
N ASN A 122 -5.83 -15.89 -4.83
CA ASN A 122 -4.48 -15.57 -4.36
C ASN A 122 -4.32 -14.05 -4.19
N TYR A 123 -3.93 -13.63 -3.00
CA TYR A 123 -3.62 -12.23 -2.69
C TYR A 123 -2.15 -12.09 -2.29
N SER A 124 -1.50 -11.04 -2.80
CA SER A 124 -0.20 -10.58 -2.33
C SER A 124 -0.40 -9.53 -1.24
N PHE A 125 0.20 -9.75 -0.08
CA PHE A 125 0.14 -8.89 1.09
C PHE A 125 1.49 -8.24 1.38
N TYR A 126 1.47 -6.99 1.81
CA TYR A 126 2.62 -6.35 2.44
C TYR A 126 2.17 -5.44 3.58
N VAL A 127 3.08 -5.12 4.51
CA VAL A 127 2.79 -4.30 5.68
C VAL A 127 3.69 -3.09 5.71
N ARG A 128 3.15 -1.96 6.17
CA ARG A 128 3.90 -0.74 6.51
C ARG A 128 3.67 -0.37 7.96
N VAL A 129 4.70 0.21 8.57
CA VAL A 129 4.61 0.80 9.91
C VAL A 129 4.70 2.32 9.80
N TRP A 130 3.96 3.02 10.65
CA TRP A 130 3.87 4.47 10.68
C TRP A 130 4.44 5.00 11.99
N ASN A 131 5.09 6.16 11.90
CA ASN A 131 5.42 7.00 13.04
C ASN A 131 5.03 8.46 12.76
N ASN A 132 5.36 9.38 13.67
CA ASN A 132 5.08 10.82 13.51
C ASN A 132 5.81 11.50 12.34
N HIS A 133 6.76 10.82 11.69
CA HIS A 133 7.52 11.32 10.55
C HIS A 133 7.11 10.70 9.21
N GLY A 134 6.26 9.68 9.22
CA GLY A 134 5.73 9.03 8.02
C GLY A 134 5.72 7.50 8.10
N ALA A 135 5.44 6.89 6.96
CA ALA A 135 5.48 5.44 6.80
C ALA A 135 6.91 4.94 6.54
N SER A 136 7.13 3.67 6.86
CA SER A 136 8.19 2.87 6.25
C SER A 136 7.91 2.63 4.77
N ASP A 137 8.92 2.12 4.06
CA ASP A 137 8.68 1.38 2.81
C ASP A 137 7.80 0.14 3.06
N GLN A 138 7.36 -0.50 1.98
CA GLN A 138 6.67 -1.78 2.06
C GLN A 138 7.62 -2.88 2.53
N SER A 139 7.13 -3.79 3.37
CA SER A 139 7.82 -5.04 3.65
C SER A 139 8.00 -5.88 2.38
N ALA A 140 8.83 -6.92 2.44
CA ALA A 140 8.77 -7.99 1.45
C ALA A 140 7.33 -8.56 1.40
N PRO A 141 6.75 -8.74 0.20
CA PRO A 141 5.39 -9.25 0.08
C PRO A 141 5.33 -10.76 0.37
N ILE A 142 4.17 -11.23 0.82
CA ILE A 142 3.84 -12.65 0.95
C ILE A 142 2.53 -12.96 0.25
N VAL A 143 2.37 -14.18 -0.27
CA VAL A 143 1.14 -14.60 -0.94
C VAL A 143 0.34 -15.52 -0.03
N CYS A 144 -0.97 -15.26 0.08
CA CYS A 144 -1.93 -16.17 0.69
C CYS A 144 -3.18 -16.32 -0.19
N ALA A 145 -3.69 -17.55 -0.24
CA ALA A 145 -4.96 -17.87 -0.86
C ALA A 145 -6.08 -17.84 0.18
N THR A 146 -7.25 -17.32 -0.18
CA THR A 146 -8.48 -17.56 0.58
C THR A 146 -8.97 -19.00 0.39
N ALA A 147 -9.74 -19.50 1.36
CA ALA A 147 -10.29 -20.85 1.29
C ALA A 147 -11.32 -21.00 0.15
N PRO A 148 -11.55 -22.22 -0.35
CA PRO A 148 -12.66 -22.52 -1.26
C PRO A 148 -14.03 -22.27 -0.59
N SER A 149 -15.03 -21.92 -1.40
CA SER A 149 -16.42 -21.69 -0.98
C SER A 149 -17.09 -22.89 -0.31
#